data_AF-A0AAD1UER3-F1
#
_entry.id   AF-A0AAD1UER3-F1
#
_cell.length_a   1.000
_cell.length_b   1.000
_cell.length_c   1.000
_cell.angle_alpha   90.00
_cell.angle_beta   90.00
_cell.angle_gamma   90.00
#
_symmetry.space_group_name_H-M   'P 1'
#
loop_
_entity.id
_entity.type
_entity.pdbx_description
1 polymer ?
#
loop_
_entity_poly.entity_id
_entity_poly.type
_entity_poly.pdbx_seq_one_letter_code
_entity_poly.pdbx_strand_id
1 'polypeptide(L)'
;MEKQKKDFTKINGYIKEFLKFNRYNSTLDCFEAEERTKYVTKKAIQTEINKSPTDDQMEEFPRLYRFFDADSDKTAREKRVEKEMKLLQSKHSSVLNSARQIFSIAINCLQHLHNLKDGNVSQDNLGESIENYKIQLGKYHKILLSEIKSEKSELFSETVMQEHKIKLIKAKDEKNVENIIEVLLSLRVNALQISPEQRRSLVAELIRNDIFQISKEGTNSFVLELLDIASHALKHAICALISVIASTPQGVEYLIQIDMEIIRRTIEILKDQEDGSVTQRFCIAILQKTSVKEQVIPVLVENGMIDWILNLLLKSIKHEIHIFSRDFSSALLANILHCGTTLEKLEEDSDLTKDIMTKLLSLLKENIPSTVLMHILICLSYLSKERFSQQIEYCDFVNKISDFVEYYNSLSTSENDGNPEVDRKTVLDLCAHMFHPKDVSNDVSQTMEYNEMKCEDRIKEFENAEGDLIFECFQDEVS
;
A
#
# COMPACT_ATOMS: atom_id res chain seq x y z
N MET A 1 37.78 21.38 -7.19
CA MET A 1 38.43 20.28 -6.46
C MET A 1 39.63 19.82 -7.25
N GLU A 2 40.84 20.17 -6.81
CA GLU A 2 42.08 19.62 -7.37
C GLU A 2 42.14 18.12 -7.12
N LYS A 3 42.40 17.31 -8.17
CA LYS A 3 42.61 15.86 -8.02
C LYS A 3 43.83 15.63 -7.12
N GLN A 4 43.63 15.15 -5.90
CA GLN A 4 44.69 14.69 -5.02
C GLN A 4 45.54 13.66 -5.76
N LYS A 5 46.81 13.97 -5.98
CA LYS A 5 47.80 13.02 -6.48
C LYS A 5 47.92 11.89 -5.44
N LYS A 6 47.51 10.67 -5.81
CA LYS A 6 47.61 9.50 -4.94
C LYS A 6 49.09 9.29 -4.55
N ASP A 7 49.38 9.30 -3.26
CA ASP A 7 50.72 9.06 -2.74
C ASP A 7 50.99 7.55 -2.66
N PHE A 8 51.49 7.01 -3.78
CA PHE A 8 51.79 5.59 -3.94
C PHE A 8 52.82 5.08 -2.91
N THR A 9 53.66 5.96 -2.38
CA THR A 9 54.63 5.63 -1.32
C THR A 9 53.92 5.16 -0.06
N LYS A 10 52.84 5.85 0.29
CA LYS A 10 52.03 5.56 1.48
C LYS A 10 51.25 4.26 1.33
N ILE A 11 50.71 4.00 0.14
CA ILE A 11 49.99 2.75 -0.18
C ILE A 11 50.93 1.55 -0.10
N ASN A 12 52.14 1.65 -0.68
CA ASN A 12 53.15 0.59 -0.57
C ASN A 12 53.54 0.33 0.89
N GLY A 13 53.61 1.39 1.71
CA GLY A 13 53.82 1.27 3.16
C GLY A 13 52.77 0.38 3.83
N TYR A 14 51.49 0.61 3.56
CA TYR A 14 50.41 -0.19 4.14
C TYR A 14 50.41 -1.66 3.67
N ILE A 15 50.75 -1.90 2.40
CA ILE A 15 50.86 -3.28 1.88
C ILE A 15 51.99 -4.03 2.60
N LYS A 16 53.14 -3.38 2.81
CA LYS A 16 54.27 -3.98 3.55
C LYS A 16 53.89 -4.28 5.00
N GLU A 17 53.22 -3.35 5.69
CA GLU A 17 52.75 -3.56 7.06
C GLU A 17 51.78 -4.74 7.15
N PHE A 18 50.83 -4.84 6.22
CA PHE A 18 49.89 -5.96 6.15
C PHE A 18 50.57 -7.31 5.93
N LEU A 19 51.50 -7.40 4.96
CA LEU A 19 52.22 -8.64 4.67
C LEU A 19 53.10 -9.06 5.85
N LYS A 20 53.74 -8.08 6.51
CA LYS A 20 54.54 -8.31 7.72
C LYS A 20 53.69 -8.77 8.89
N PHE A 21 52.53 -8.17 9.10
CA PHE A 21 51.58 -8.55 10.16
C PHE A 21 51.12 -10.00 10.01
N ASN A 22 50.79 -10.43 8.78
CA ASN A 22 50.31 -11.77 8.49
C ASN A 22 51.45 -12.81 8.27
N ARG A 23 52.71 -12.40 8.49
CA ARG A 23 53.91 -13.25 8.35
C ARG A 23 54.10 -13.86 6.95
N TYR A 24 53.63 -13.18 5.92
CA TYR A 24 53.84 -13.57 4.52
C TYR A 24 55.20 -13.11 4.01
N ASN A 25 56.27 -13.59 4.64
CA ASN A 25 57.64 -13.11 4.40
C ASN A 25 58.08 -13.29 2.94
N SER A 26 57.78 -14.45 2.33
CA SER A 26 58.13 -14.73 0.94
C SER A 26 57.46 -13.76 -0.05
N THR A 27 56.20 -13.38 0.22
CA THR A 27 55.45 -12.43 -0.61
C THR A 27 55.96 -11.00 -0.40
N LEU A 28 56.31 -10.65 0.84
CA LEU A 28 56.93 -9.36 1.17
C LEU A 28 58.27 -9.20 0.45
N ASP A 29 59.12 -10.22 0.45
CA ASP A 29 60.42 -10.20 -0.22
C ASP A 29 60.28 -10.03 -1.74
N CYS A 30 59.33 -10.74 -2.36
CA CYS A 30 59.01 -10.56 -3.78
C CYS A 30 58.49 -9.14 -4.08
N PHE A 31 57.61 -8.61 -3.23
CA PHE A 31 57.04 -7.27 -3.40
C PHE A 31 58.11 -6.18 -3.28
N GLU A 32 59.03 -6.30 -2.30
CA GLU A 32 60.14 -5.36 -2.15
C GLU A 32 61.16 -5.47 -3.29
N ALA A 33 61.41 -6.67 -3.81
CA ALA A 33 62.26 -6.87 -4.96
C ALA A 33 61.67 -6.18 -6.21
N GLU A 34 60.37 -6.37 -6.47
CA GLU A 34 59.67 -5.76 -7.61
C GLU A 34 59.61 -4.23 -7.51
N GLU A 35 59.39 -3.68 -6.30
CA GLU A 35 59.43 -2.24 -6.06
C GLU A 35 60.81 -1.65 -6.39
N ARG A 36 61.89 -2.32 -5.99
CA ARG A 36 63.26 -1.92 -6.34
C ARG A 36 63.49 -1.97 -7.84
N THR A 37 63.04 -3.03 -8.53
CA THR A 37 63.19 -3.17 -9.98
C THR A 37 62.46 -2.05 -10.72
N LYS A 38 61.21 -1.75 -10.34
CA LYS A 38 60.41 -0.66 -10.94
C LYS A 38 61.00 0.73 -10.70
N TYR A 39 61.68 0.94 -9.57
CA TYR A 39 62.39 2.21 -9.32
C TYR A 39 63.61 2.38 -10.25
N VAL A 40 64.29 1.28 -10.59
CA VAL A 40 65.39 1.27 -11.56
C VAL A 40 64.88 1.47 -13.00
N THR A 41 63.73 0.90 -13.36
CA THR A 41 63.13 1.07 -14.70
C THR A 41 62.49 2.45 -14.92
N LYS A 42 61.96 3.11 -13.88
CA LYS A 42 61.36 4.45 -13.97
C LYS A 42 62.36 5.57 -14.31
N LYS A 43 63.67 5.37 -14.11
CA LYS A 43 64.70 6.30 -14.62
C LYS A 43 64.89 6.22 -16.15
N ALA A 44 64.37 5.20 -16.82
CA ALA A 44 64.55 4.98 -18.25
C ALA A 44 63.31 5.34 -19.11
N ILE A 45 62.15 5.57 -18.50
CA ILE A 45 60.89 5.84 -19.22
C ILE A 45 60.23 7.07 -18.59
N GLN A 46 60.77 8.24 -18.92
CA GLN A 46 60.20 9.52 -18.49
C GLN A 46 59.97 10.40 -19.71
N THR A 47 59.13 9.92 -20.64
CA THR A 47 58.71 10.74 -21.79
C THR A 47 57.25 10.59 -22.22
N GLU A 48 56.46 9.64 -21.72
CA GLU A 48 55.02 9.57 -22.10
C GLU A 48 54.14 9.03 -20.97
N ILE A 49 53.69 9.91 -20.06
CA ILE A 49 52.55 9.60 -19.17
C ILE A 49 51.69 10.85 -19.06
N ASN A 50 50.79 11.04 -20.03
CA ASN A 50 49.62 11.92 -19.93
C ASN A 50 48.55 11.52 -20.96
N LYS A 51 48.29 10.22 -21.11
CA LYS A 51 47.08 9.71 -21.77
C LYS A 51 46.43 8.69 -20.84
N SER A 52 45.15 8.89 -20.55
CA SER A 52 44.31 7.87 -19.94
C SER A 52 44.22 6.66 -20.89
N PRO A 53 44.28 5.42 -20.38
CA PRO A 53 44.18 4.23 -21.23
C PRO A 53 42.83 4.21 -21.95
N THR A 54 42.83 3.77 -23.20
CA THR A 54 41.61 3.46 -23.96
C THR A 54 40.99 2.15 -23.45
N ASP A 55 39.68 1.96 -23.62
CA ASP A 55 38.93 0.80 -23.08
C ASP A 55 39.57 -0.56 -23.42
N ASP A 56 40.17 -0.70 -24.61
CA ASP A 56 40.87 -1.92 -25.03
C ASP A 56 42.14 -2.25 -24.20
N GLN A 57 42.71 -1.28 -23.50
CA GLN A 57 43.90 -1.49 -22.64
C GLN A 57 43.52 -1.86 -21.19
N MET A 58 42.25 -1.77 -20.79
CA MET A 58 41.82 -2.14 -19.43
C MET A 58 41.87 -3.66 -19.19
N GLU A 59 41.94 -4.47 -20.25
CA GLU A 59 42.02 -5.92 -20.13
C GLU A 59 43.36 -6.44 -19.55
N GLU A 60 44.46 -5.70 -19.75
CA GLU A 60 45.80 -6.10 -19.30
C GLU A 60 46.13 -5.69 -17.85
N PHE A 61 45.32 -4.82 -17.23
CA PHE A 61 45.59 -4.39 -15.86
C PHE A 61 45.23 -5.46 -14.82
N PRO A 62 46.04 -5.63 -13.75
CA PRO A 62 45.74 -6.56 -12.67
C PRO A 62 44.33 -6.34 -12.12
N ARG A 63 43.57 -7.42 -11.86
CA ARG A 63 42.17 -7.37 -11.38
C ARG A 63 41.94 -6.44 -10.19
N LEU A 64 42.95 -6.26 -9.33
CA LEU A 64 42.92 -5.34 -8.19
C LEU A 64 42.70 -3.87 -8.61
N TYR A 65 43.23 -3.47 -9.77
CA TYR A 65 43.05 -2.12 -10.33
C TYR A 65 41.59 -1.85 -10.73
N ARG A 66 40.89 -2.86 -11.26
CA ARG A 66 39.45 -2.78 -11.58
C ARG A 66 38.58 -2.67 -10.33
N PHE A 67 39.02 -3.24 -9.21
CA PHE A 67 38.34 -3.10 -7.92
C PHE A 67 38.42 -1.66 -7.37
N PHE A 68 39.55 -0.97 -7.54
CA PHE A 68 39.74 0.37 -6.99
C PHE A 68 39.19 1.52 -7.85
N ASP A 69 38.97 1.33 -9.16
CA ASP A 69 38.30 2.33 -10.02
C ASP A 69 36.77 2.18 -10.01
N ALA A 70 36.24 0.98 -9.72
CA ALA A 70 34.81 0.75 -9.47
C ALA A 70 34.31 1.35 -8.14
N ASP A 71 35.22 1.73 -7.24
CA ASP A 71 34.93 2.32 -5.92
C ASP A 71 34.50 3.80 -5.96
N SER A 72 34.23 4.34 -7.16
CA SER A 72 33.57 5.65 -7.31
C SER A 72 32.04 5.57 -7.23
N ASP A 73 31.47 4.36 -7.30
CA ASP A 73 30.05 4.12 -7.12
C ASP A 73 29.72 3.90 -5.64
N LYS A 74 29.07 4.90 -5.03
CA LYS A 74 28.49 4.80 -3.68
C LYS A 74 27.73 3.47 -3.56
N THR A 75 28.08 2.69 -2.55
CA THR A 75 27.39 1.43 -2.25
C THR A 75 25.89 1.68 -2.05
N ALA A 76 25.05 0.67 -2.29
CA ALA A 76 23.61 0.79 -2.08
C ALA A 76 23.27 1.25 -0.65
N ARG A 77 24.08 0.85 0.34
CA ARG A 77 24.00 1.30 1.72
C ARG A 77 24.28 2.80 1.87
N GLU A 78 25.34 3.31 1.24
CA GLU A 78 25.67 4.75 1.27
C GLU A 78 24.64 5.60 0.54
N LYS A 79 24.11 5.13 -0.60
CA LYS A 79 23.00 5.79 -1.30
C LYS A 79 21.75 5.88 -0.42
N ARG A 80 21.46 4.82 0.34
CA ARG A 80 20.35 4.81 1.31
C ARG A 80 20.57 5.77 2.46
N VAL A 81 21.76 5.76 3.08
CA VAL A 81 22.11 6.67 4.18
C VAL A 81 22.08 8.13 3.71
N GLU A 82 22.55 8.43 2.51
CA GLU A 82 22.49 9.79 1.96
C GLU A 82 21.04 10.24 1.69
N LYS A 83 20.17 9.32 1.23
CA LYS A 83 18.73 9.60 1.06
C LYS A 83 18.05 9.87 2.41
N GLU A 84 18.34 9.05 3.43
CA GLU A 84 17.85 9.23 4.80
C GLU A 84 18.36 10.56 5.40
N MET A 85 19.62 10.91 5.19
CA MET A 85 20.21 12.16 5.66
C MET A 85 19.59 13.39 4.98
N LYS A 86 19.31 13.33 3.66
CA LYS A 86 18.61 14.39 2.93
C LYS A 86 17.18 14.56 3.42
N LEU A 87 16.48 13.46 3.68
CA LEU A 87 15.13 13.49 4.26
C LEU A 87 15.15 14.15 5.65
N LEU A 88 16.08 13.76 6.50
CA LEU A 88 16.23 14.32 7.85
C LEU A 88 16.56 15.82 7.82
N GLN A 89 17.44 16.24 6.91
CA GLN A 89 17.73 17.67 6.68
C GLN A 89 16.50 18.45 6.21
N SER A 90 15.69 17.87 5.32
CA SER A 90 14.43 18.48 4.87
C SER A 90 13.45 18.66 6.01
N LYS A 91 13.24 17.61 6.83
CA LYS A 91 12.39 17.65 8.03
C LYS A 91 12.86 18.72 9.02
N HIS A 92 14.16 18.72 9.35
CA HIS A 92 14.75 19.69 10.26
C HIS A 92 14.57 21.13 9.75
N SER A 93 14.74 21.37 8.45
CA SER A 93 14.48 22.67 7.82
C SER A 93 13.01 23.08 7.93
N SER A 94 12.08 22.15 7.69
CA SER A 94 10.63 22.37 7.82
C SER A 94 10.23 22.75 9.25
N VAL A 95 10.76 22.04 10.25
CA VAL A 95 10.55 22.32 11.68
C VAL A 95 11.07 23.71 12.05
N LEU A 96 12.31 24.04 11.66
CA LEU A 96 12.90 25.35 11.94
C LEU A 96 12.12 26.49 11.29
N ASN A 97 11.69 26.31 10.04
CA ASN A 97 10.89 27.32 9.35
C ASN A 97 9.53 27.51 10.02
N SER A 98 8.85 26.42 10.40
CA SER A 98 7.57 26.48 11.10
C SER A 98 7.70 27.17 12.47
N ALA A 99 8.74 26.84 13.23
CA ALA A 99 9.04 27.50 14.50
C ALA A 99 9.28 29.01 14.32
N ARG A 100 10.07 29.42 13.32
CA ARG A 100 10.30 30.84 13.00
C ARG A 100 9.00 31.58 12.67
N GLN A 101 8.10 30.95 11.93
CA GLN A 101 6.82 31.56 11.58
C GLN A 101 5.93 31.73 12.81
N ILE A 102 5.87 30.75 13.70
CA ILE A 102 5.15 30.89 14.98
C ILE A 102 5.71 32.04 15.81
N PHE A 103 7.05 32.16 15.93
CA PHE A 103 7.68 33.28 16.61
C PHE A 103 7.34 34.63 15.97
N SER A 104 7.34 34.70 14.63
CA SER A 104 6.96 35.92 13.92
C SER A 104 5.50 36.30 14.19
N ILE A 105 4.58 35.34 14.20
CA ILE A 105 3.16 35.58 14.53
C ILE A 105 3.03 36.08 15.97
N ALA A 106 3.77 35.49 16.92
CA ALA A 106 3.76 35.93 18.30
C ALA A 106 4.28 37.37 18.47
N ILE A 107 5.36 37.73 17.77
CA ILE A 107 5.89 39.10 17.76
C ILE A 107 4.85 40.07 17.18
N ASN A 108 4.22 39.72 16.05
CA ASN A 108 3.20 40.55 15.42
C ASN A 108 1.98 40.73 16.33
N CYS A 109 1.53 39.68 17.02
CA CYS A 109 0.47 39.76 18.03
C CYS A 109 0.84 40.73 19.15
N LEU A 110 2.07 40.64 19.69
CA LEU A 110 2.54 41.52 20.76
C LEU A 110 2.64 42.99 20.32
N GLN A 111 3.13 43.24 19.11
CA GLN A 111 3.18 44.58 18.53
C GLN A 111 1.78 45.16 18.32
N HIS A 112 0.84 44.34 17.83
CA HIS A 112 -0.54 44.77 17.63
C HIS A 112 -1.22 45.11 18.98
N LEU A 113 -0.98 44.31 20.03
CA LEU A 113 -1.44 44.59 21.39
C LEU A 113 -0.81 45.87 21.97
N HIS A 114 0.47 46.13 21.71
CA HIS A 114 1.14 47.35 22.15
C HIS A 114 0.54 48.59 21.48
N ASN A 115 0.30 48.52 20.17
CA ASN A 115 -0.29 49.62 19.41
C ASN A 115 -1.74 49.95 19.84
N LEU A 116 -2.51 48.94 20.24
CA LEU A 116 -3.83 49.12 20.85
C LEU A 116 -3.73 49.83 22.21
N LYS A 117 -2.75 49.44 23.04
CA LYS A 117 -2.53 50.04 24.35
C LYS A 117 -2.16 51.53 24.25
N ASP A 118 -1.40 51.91 23.23
CA ASP A 118 -0.98 53.30 23.00
C ASP A 118 -2.05 54.16 22.30
N GLY A 119 -3.20 53.59 21.95
CA GLY A 119 -4.29 54.30 21.26
C GLY A 119 -3.99 54.64 19.80
N ASN A 120 -2.99 53.99 19.19
CA ASN A 120 -2.53 54.28 17.84
C ASN A 120 -3.30 53.55 16.72
N VAL A 121 -4.20 52.62 17.08
CA VAL A 121 -4.96 51.78 16.13
C VAL A 121 -6.43 51.68 16.56
N SER A 122 -7.37 51.88 15.64
CA SER A 122 -8.80 51.70 15.86
C SER A 122 -9.17 50.21 15.97
N GLN A 123 -10.16 49.88 16.80
CA GLN A 123 -10.57 48.48 17.07
C GLN A 123 -11.20 47.75 15.88
N ASP A 124 -11.48 48.45 14.78
CA ASP A 124 -12.39 47.98 13.72
C ASP A 124 -11.90 46.78 12.90
N ASN A 125 -10.63 46.37 13.01
CA ASN A 125 -10.06 45.21 12.28
C ASN A 125 -9.37 44.17 13.19
N LEU A 126 -9.58 44.26 14.51
CA LEU A 126 -8.90 43.40 15.48
C LEU A 126 -9.36 41.95 15.39
N GLY A 127 -10.67 41.73 15.21
CA GLY A 127 -11.26 40.39 15.12
C GLY A 127 -10.72 39.60 13.92
N GLU A 128 -10.65 40.23 12.75
CA GLU A 128 -10.11 39.61 11.53
C GLU A 128 -8.61 39.30 11.65
N SER A 129 -7.85 40.21 12.25
CA SER A 129 -6.42 40.00 12.50
C SER A 129 -6.15 38.84 13.45
N ILE A 130 -6.95 38.70 14.52
CA ILE A 130 -6.85 37.59 15.48
C ILE A 130 -7.20 36.26 14.81
N GLU A 131 -8.26 36.21 14.02
CA GLU A 131 -8.64 34.96 13.32
C GLU A 131 -7.58 34.56 12.29
N ASN A 132 -6.98 35.52 11.59
CA ASN A 132 -5.85 35.28 10.69
C ASN A 132 -4.64 34.71 11.43
N TYR A 133 -4.28 35.24 12.60
CA TYR A 133 -3.19 34.67 13.42
C TYR A 133 -3.51 33.26 13.90
N LYS A 134 -4.75 32.99 14.29
CA LYS A 134 -5.21 31.66 14.72
C LYS A 134 -5.12 30.63 13.60
N ILE A 135 -5.55 30.98 12.38
CA ILE A 135 -5.43 30.11 11.19
C ILE A 135 -3.95 29.81 10.89
N GLN A 136 -3.10 30.83 10.89
CA GLN A 136 -1.66 30.66 10.62
C GLN A 136 -0.97 29.82 11.71
N LEU A 137 -1.29 30.06 12.99
CA LEU A 137 -0.78 29.26 14.11
C LEU A 137 -1.24 27.80 13.98
N GLY A 138 -2.52 27.56 13.66
CA GLY A 138 -3.04 26.21 13.44
C GLY A 138 -2.27 25.47 12.33
N LYS A 139 -1.98 26.15 11.22
CA LYS A 139 -1.19 25.60 10.10
C LYS A 139 0.22 25.19 10.54
N TYR A 140 0.98 26.08 11.17
CA TYR A 140 2.37 25.78 11.56
C TYR A 140 2.46 24.84 12.76
N HIS A 141 1.49 24.90 13.67
CA HIS A 141 1.39 23.95 14.79
C HIS A 141 1.13 22.52 14.29
N LYS A 142 0.27 22.34 13.27
CA LYS A 142 0.05 21.04 12.64
C LYS A 142 1.32 20.47 12.01
N ILE A 143 2.11 21.31 11.32
CA ILE A 143 3.41 20.91 10.74
C ILE A 143 4.41 20.50 11.83
N LEU A 144 4.50 21.28 12.92
CA LEU A 144 5.37 20.92 14.05
C LEU A 144 4.93 19.62 14.72
N LEU A 145 3.62 19.43 14.94
CA LEU A 145 3.11 18.20 15.54
C LEU A 145 3.37 16.99 14.64
N SER A 146 3.18 17.10 13.32
CA SER A 146 3.44 15.98 12.40
C SER A 146 4.92 15.62 12.34
N GLU A 147 5.82 16.60 12.36
CA GLU A 147 7.26 16.36 12.23
C GLU A 147 7.91 15.95 13.57
N ILE A 148 7.50 16.55 14.70
CA ILE A 148 8.02 16.26 16.04
C ILE A 148 7.49 14.92 16.57
N LYS A 149 6.23 14.56 16.30
CA LYS A 149 5.69 13.24 16.68
C LYS A 149 6.30 12.10 15.85
N SER A 150 6.99 12.38 14.75
CA SER A 150 7.50 11.35 13.82
C SER A 150 8.66 10.50 14.36
N GLU A 151 9.23 10.81 15.53
CA GLU A 151 10.28 9.96 16.13
C GLU A 151 9.83 9.19 17.39
N LYS A 152 8.79 9.62 18.11
CA LYS A 152 8.36 9.02 19.40
C LYS A 152 6.88 9.21 19.74
N SER A 153 5.98 9.25 18.77
CA SER A 153 4.59 8.88 19.07
C SER A 153 4.62 7.40 19.45
N GLU A 154 4.63 7.12 20.75
CA GLU A 154 4.68 5.79 21.35
C GLU A 154 3.64 4.90 20.66
N LEU A 155 4.12 3.97 19.83
CA LEU A 155 3.42 2.70 19.67
C LEU A 155 3.07 2.22 21.07
N PHE A 156 1.85 1.71 21.27
CA PHE A 156 1.37 1.16 22.55
C PHE A 156 2.54 0.61 23.36
N SER A 157 2.77 1.15 24.56
CA SER A 157 3.66 0.44 25.47
C SER A 157 3.06 -0.96 25.64
N GLU A 158 3.93 -1.98 25.63
CA GLU A 158 3.51 -3.38 25.78
C GLU A 158 2.56 -3.56 26.98
N THR A 159 2.78 -2.78 28.05
CA THR A 159 1.92 -2.67 29.22
C THR A 159 0.48 -2.27 28.89
N VAL A 160 0.27 -1.21 28.11
CA VAL A 160 -1.08 -0.73 27.76
C VAL A 160 -1.80 -1.76 26.90
N MET A 161 -1.10 -2.44 25.99
CA MET A 161 -1.70 -3.50 25.17
C MET A 161 -2.13 -4.69 26.03
N GLN A 162 -1.29 -5.09 26.99
CA GLN A 162 -1.63 -6.14 27.95
C GLN A 162 -2.80 -5.75 28.86
N GLU A 163 -2.89 -4.48 29.28
CA GLU A 163 -4.04 -3.99 30.04
C GLU A 163 -5.35 -4.10 29.25
N HIS A 164 -5.35 -3.69 27.98
CA HIS A 164 -6.53 -3.83 27.11
C HIS A 164 -6.88 -5.31 26.93
N LYS A 165 -5.89 -6.18 26.73
CA LYS A 165 -6.11 -7.64 26.64
C LYS A 165 -6.78 -8.19 27.90
N ILE A 166 -6.23 -7.92 29.07
CA ILE A 166 -6.75 -8.41 30.35
C ILE A 166 -8.17 -7.89 30.59
N LYS A 167 -8.41 -6.60 30.29
CA LYS A 167 -9.76 -6.00 30.39
C LYS A 167 -10.75 -6.68 29.42
N LEU A 168 -10.34 -6.95 28.18
CA LEU A 168 -11.20 -7.61 27.18
C LEU A 168 -11.59 -9.02 27.63
N ILE A 169 -10.62 -9.82 28.08
CA ILE A 169 -10.85 -11.19 28.58
C ILE A 169 -11.79 -11.15 29.78
N LYS A 170 -11.49 -10.30 30.77
CA LYS A 170 -12.33 -10.15 31.96
C LYS A 170 -13.75 -9.73 31.60
N ALA A 171 -13.92 -8.77 30.68
CA ALA A 171 -15.23 -8.32 30.24
C ALA A 171 -16.02 -9.42 29.53
N LYS A 172 -15.36 -10.27 28.74
CA LYS A 172 -15.96 -11.46 28.15
C LYS A 172 -16.41 -12.46 29.21
N ASP A 173 -15.55 -12.79 30.17
CA ASP A 173 -15.84 -13.74 31.26
C ASP A 173 -17.02 -13.26 32.13
N GLU A 174 -17.10 -11.95 32.38
CA GLU A 174 -18.19 -11.29 33.10
C GLU A 174 -19.46 -11.09 32.23
N LYS A 175 -19.41 -11.43 30.93
CA LYS A 175 -20.46 -11.18 29.93
C LYS A 175 -20.90 -9.71 29.86
N ASN A 176 -19.96 -8.79 30.14
CA ASN A 176 -20.21 -7.36 30.12
C ASN A 176 -19.98 -6.80 28.71
N VAL A 177 -21.04 -6.79 27.90
CA VAL A 177 -21.00 -6.35 26.49
C VAL A 177 -20.55 -4.89 26.34
N GLU A 178 -20.93 -4.00 27.26
CA GLU A 178 -20.54 -2.59 27.20
C GLU A 178 -19.03 -2.42 27.36
N ASN A 179 -18.43 -3.11 28.33
CA ASN A 179 -16.98 -3.08 28.53
C ASN A 179 -16.21 -3.72 27.37
N ILE A 180 -16.76 -4.77 26.73
CA ILE A 180 -16.15 -5.37 25.53
C ILE A 180 -16.11 -4.32 24.41
N ILE A 181 -17.24 -3.65 24.16
CA ILE A 181 -17.34 -2.59 23.14
C ILE A 181 -16.34 -1.47 23.44
N GLU A 182 -16.28 -0.98 24.68
CA GLU A 182 -15.37 0.09 25.10
C GLU A 182 -13.91 -0.27 24.79
N VAL A 183 -13.48 -1.48 25.14
CA VAL A 183 -12.10 -1.92 24.92
C VAL A 183 -11.78 -2.06 23.43
N LEU A 184 -12.69 -2.64 22.63
CA LEU A 184 -12.50 -2.78 21.18
C LEU A 184 -12.44 -1.42 20.47
N LEU A 185 -13.35 -0.50 20.83
CA LEU A 185 -13.35 0.86 20.28
C LEU A 185 -12.12 1.67 20.74
N SER A 186 -11.65 1.49 21.98
CA SER A 186 -10.39 2.10 22.44
C SER A 186 -9.21 1.67 21.57
N LEU A 187 -9.07 0.35 21.31
CA LEU A 187 -8.02 -0.17 20.43
C LEU A 187 -8.12 0.40 19.01
N ARG A 188 -9.35 0.49 18.49
CA ARG A 188 -9.68 1.05 17.17
C ARG A 188 -9.34 2.53 17.05
N VAL A 189 -9.78 3.37 17.98
CA VAL A 189 -9.50 4.83 17.98
C VAL A 189 -8.00 5.08 18.02
N ASN A 190 -7.27 4.32 18.84
CA ASN A 190 -5.82 4.42 18.89
C ASN A 190 -5.17 4.04 17.55
N ALA A 191 -5.70 3.03 16.85
CA ALA A 191 -5.25 2.70 15.51
C ALA A 191 -5.39 3.89 14.53
N LEU A 192 -6.50 4.62 14.60
CA LEU A 192 -6.77 5.78 13.74
C LEU A 192 -5.86 6.99 14.04
N GLN A 193 -5.34 7.11 15.25
CA GLN A 193 -4.47 8.22 15.67
C GLN A 193 -2.98 8.02 15.31
N ILE A 194 -2.60 6.82 14.91
CA ILE A 194 -1.21 6.46 14.59
C ILE A 194 -0.89 6.83 13.14
N SER A 195 0.35 7.31 12.90
CA SER A 195 0.79 7.71 11.57
C SER A 195 0.83 6.52 10.59
N PRO A 196 0.61 6.72 9.28
CA PRO A 196 0.62 5.63 8.29
C PRO A 196 1.85 4.72 8.37
N GLU A 197 3.02 5.28 8.65
CA GLU A 197 4.28 4.54 8.77
C GLU A 197 4.31 3.55 9.94
N GLN A 198 3.57 3.86 11.01
CA GLN A 198 3.52 3.08 12.25
C GLN A 198 2.37 2.06 12.28
N ARG A 199 1.43 2.10 11.32
CA ARG A 199 0.27 1.19 11.26
C ARG A 199 0.67 -0.29 11.25
N ARG A 200 1.72 -0.65 10.50
CA ARG A 200 2.27 -2.03 10.49
C ARG A 200 2.72 -2.48 11.87
N SER A 201 3.43 -1.61 12.57
CA SER A 201 3.94 -1.92 13.91
C SER A 201 2.81 -2.09 14.91
N LEU A 202 1.73 -1.33 14.81
CA LEU A 202 0.53 -1.51 15.64
C LEU A 202 -0.10 -2.88 15.41
N VAL A 203 -0.33 -3.27 14.15
CA VAL A 203 -0.93 -4.57 13.84
C VAL A 203 -0.03 -5.70 14.33
N ALA A 204 1.28 -5.58 14.14
CA ALA A 204 2.24 -6.52 14.70
C ALA A 204 2.17 -6.59 16.24
N GLU A 205 1.88 -5.48 16.92
CA GLU A 205 1.67 -5.45 18.38
C GLU A 205 0.37 -6.16 18.79
N LEU A 206 -0.74 -5.91 18.10
CA LEU A 206 -2.02 -6.59 18.33
C LEU A 206 -1.87 -8.12 18.21
N ILE A 207 -1.16 -8.57 17.16
CA ILE A 207 -0.88 -9.99 16.90
C ILE A 207 0.07 -10.56 17.94
N ARG A 208 1.17 -9.86 18.27
CA ARG A 208 2.16 -10.34 19.26
C ARG A 208 1.56 -10.51 20.64
N ASN A 209 0.66 -9.60 21.03
CA ASN A 209 -0.08 -9.69 22.28
C ASN A 209 -1.24 -10.69 22.20
N ASP A 210 -1.57 -11.17 21.00
CA ASP A 210 -2.63 -12.15 20.74
C ASP A 210 -3.95 -11.70 21.37
N ILE A 211 -4.39 -10.48 20.99
CA ILE A 211 -5.59 -9.82 21.56
C ILE A 211 -6.84 -10.69 21.45
N PHE A 212 -6.89 -11.52 20.40
CA PHE A 212 -8.01 -12.40 20.10
C PHE A 212 -7.81 -13.85 20.56
N GLN A 213 -6.72 -14.14 21.29
CA GLN A 213 -6.39 -15.47 21.83
C GLN A 213 -6.29 -16.61 20.80
N ILE A 214 -6.10 -16.27 19.52
CA ILE A 214 -6.02 -17.24 18.41
C ILE A 214 -4.77 -18.11 18.52
N SER A 215 -3.59 -17.47 18.68
CA SER A 215 -2.33 -18.18 18.59
C SER A 215 -1.98 -18.95 19.86
N LYS A 216 -2.24 -18.39 21.04
CA LYS A 216 -1.90 -19.04 22.32
C LYS A 216 -2.82 -20.21 22.66
N GLU A 217 -4.10 -20.10 22.36
CA GLU A 217 -5.08 -21.16 22.64
C GLU A 217 -5.20 -22.16 21.50
N GLY A 218 -4.74 -21.80 20.29
CA GLY A 218 -4.85 -22.63 19.10
C GLY A 218 -6.30 -22.81 18.65
N THR A 219 -7.17 -21.83 18.91
CA THR A 219 -8.59 -21.86 18.57
C THR A 219 -9.13 -20.46 18.27
N ASN A 220 -10.15 -20.39 17.40
CA ASN A 220 -10.87 -19.16 17.10
C ASN A 220 -12.02 -18.87 18.09
N SER A 221 -12.21 -19.71 19.11
CA SER A 221 -13.36 -19.68 20.02
C SER A 221 -13.61 -18.30 20.64
N PHE A 222 -12.55 -17.61 21.10
CA PHE A 222 -12.70 -16.29 21.70
C PHE A 222 -13.34 -15.28 20.75
N VAL A 223 -12.86 -15.17 19.51
CA VAL A 223 -13.39 -14.23 18.51
C VAL A 223 -14.78 -14.62 18.06
N LEU A 224 -15.00 -15.91 17.80
CA LEU A 224 -16.28 -16.42 17.33
C LEU A 224 -17.38 -16.19 18.37
N GLU A 225 -17.11 -16.44 19.65
CA GLU A 225 -18.03 -16.15 20.74
C GLU A 225 -18.39 -14.66 20.82
N LEU A 226 -17.45 -13.75 20.53
CA LEU A 226 -17.73 -12.32 20.49
C LEU A 226 -18.58 -11.93 19.26
N LEU A 227 -18.33 -12.52 18.09
CA LEU A 227 -19.10 -12.29 16.87
C LEU A 227 -20.54 -12.82 16.97
N ASP A 228 -20.76 -13.86 17.78
CA ASP A 228 -22.06 -14.52 17.96
C ASP A 228 -22.99 -13.80 18.95
N ILE A 229 -22.47 -12.83 19.71
CA ILE A 229 -23.30 -12.03 20.61
C ILE A 229 -24.26 -11.15 19.77
N ALA A 230 -25.55 -11.23 20.10
CA ALA A 230 -26.62 -10.49 19.45
C ALA A 230 -26.61 -8.99 19.84
N SER A 231 -25.55 -8.26 19.46
CA SER A 231 -25.41 -6.82 19.66
C SER A 231 -24.82 -6.16 18.40
N HIS A 232 -25.59 -5.28 17.77
CA HIS A 232 -25.13 -4.53 16.59
C HIS A 232 -23.90 -3.67 16.89
N ALA A 233 -23.88 -3.02 18.07
CA ALA A 233 -22.74 -2.20 18.50
C ALA A 233 -21.48 -3.04 18.72
N LEU A 234 -21.63 -4.26 19.25
CA LEU A 234 -20.48 -5.17 19.39
C LEU A 234 -20.01 -5.69 18.04
N LYS A 235 -20.90 -6.14 17.15
CA LYS A 235 -20.57 -6.56 15.78
C LYS A 235 -19.82 -5.46 15.04
N HIS A 236 -20.28 -4.22 15.16
CA HIS A 236 -19.58 -3.05 14.65
C HIS A 236 -18.15 -2.94 15.23
N ALA A 237 -18.02 -2.89 16.56
CA ALA A 237 -16.73 -2.68 17.23
C ALA A 237 -15.70 -3.78 16.91
N ILE A 238 -16.14 -5.04 16.88
CA ILE A 238 -15.26 -6.16 16.57
C ILE A 238 -14.87 -6.20 15.09
N CYS A 239 -15.81 -5.99 14.15
CA CYS A 239 -15.48 -5.92 12.73
C CYS A 239 -14.56 -4.75 12.41
N ALA A 240 -14.75 -3.60 13.07
CA ALA A 240 -13.88 -2.45 12.93
C ALA A 240 -12.43 -2.78 13.34
N LEU A 241 -12.23 -3.52 14.44
CA LEU A 241 -10.90 -3.96 14.87
C LEU A 241 -10.32 -5.08 14.00
N ILE A 242 -11.14 -6.05 13.56
CA ILE A 242 -10.71 -7.09 12.62
C ILE A 242 -10.23 -6.46 11.31
N SER A 243 -10.92 -5.43 10.80
CA SER A 243 -10.49 -4.70 9.59
C SER A 243 -9.12 -4.04 9.74
N VAL A 244 -8.79 -3.55 10.94
CA VAL A 244 -7.45 -3.03 11.26
C VAL A 244 -6.41 -4.13 11.19
N ILE A 245 -6.69 -5.31 11.76
CA ILE A 245 -5.76 -6.44 11.72
C ILE A 245 -5.58 -6.94 10.28
N ALA A 246 -6.67 -7.10 9.54
CA ALA A 246 -6.66 -7.56 8.15
C ALA A 246 -5.94 -6.60 7.18
N SER A 247 -5.59 -5.38 7.60
CA SER A 247 -4.88 -4.42 6.74
C SER A 247 -3.39 -4.76 6.51
N THR A 248 -2.90 -5.88 7.03
CA THR A 248 -1.54 -6.38 6.78
C THR A 248 -1.56 -7.84 6.35
N PRO A 249 -0.59 -8.29 5.53
CA PRO A 249 -0.44 -9.72 5.22
C PRO A 249 -0.31 -10.59 6.47
N GLN A 250 0.44 -10.12 7.48
CA GLN A 250 0.62 -10.84 8.75
C GLN A 250 -0.68 -10.95 9.54
N GLY A 251 -1.52 -9.91 9.54
CA GLY A 251 -2.81 -9.94 10.22
C GLY A 251 -3.84 -10.79 9.49
N VAL A 252 -3.82 -10.82 8.15
CA VAL A 252 -4.60 -11.81 7.39
C VAL A 252 -4.20 -13.23 7.78
N GLU A 253 -2.90 -13.53 7.84
CA GLU A 253 -2.40 -14.85 8.27
C GLU A 253 -2.82 -15.20 9.70
N TYR A 254 -2.81 -14.23 10.61
CA TYR A 254 -3.29 -14.41 11.99
C TYR A 254 -4.78 -14.78 12.04
N LEU A 255 -5.63 -14.10 11.26
CA LEU A 255 -7.08 -14.33 11.24
C LEU A 255 -7.48 -15.68 10.63
N ILE A 256 -6.68 -16.21 9.70
CA ILE A 256 -6.94 -17.50 9.04
C ILE A 256 -6.03 -18.62 9.54
N GLN A 257 -5.31 -18.40 10.64
CA GLN A 257 -4.26 -19.28 11.14
C GLN A 257 -4.78 -20.68 11.49
N ILE A 258 -5.96 -20.75 12.11
CA ILE A 258 -6.54 -22.00 12.63
C ILE A 258 -7.46 -22.64 11.59
N ASP A 259 -8.45 -21.86 11.13
CA ASP A 259 -9.44 -22.25 10.13
C ASP A 259 -10.04 -20.99 9.49
N MET A 260 -11.04 -21.17 8.63
CA MET A 260 -11.72 -20.10 7.91
C MET A 260 -13.01 -19.60 8.60
N GLU A 261 -13.25 -19.97 9.85
CA GLU A 261 -14.52 -19.72 10.52
C GLU A 261 -14.76 -18.23 10.81
N ILE A 262 -13.69 -17.47 11.10
CA ILE A 262 -13.77 -16.02 11.22
C ILE A 262 -14.25 -15.38 9.91
N ILE A 263 -13.81 -15.91 8.76
CA ILE A 263 -14.25 -15.43 7.44
C ILE A 263 -15.72 -15.80 7.22
N ARG A 264 -16.13 -17.04 7.49
CA ARG A 264 -17.54 -17.47 7.37
C ARG A 264 -18.46 -16.60 8.20
N ARG A 265 -18.10 -16.36 9.47
CA ARG A 265 -18.87 -15.51 10.37
C ARG A 265 -18.94 -14.06 9.89
N THR A 266 -17.85 -13.55 9.31
CA THR A 266 -17.84 -12.21 8.71
C THR A 266 -18.81 -12.12 7.53
N ILE A 267 -18.93 -13.17 6.71
CA ILE A 267 -19.90 -13.24 5.59
C ILE A 267 -21.34 -13.26 6.13
N GLU A 268 -21.62 -14.01 7.18
CA GLU A 268 -22.95 -14.03 7.81
C GLU A 268 -23.35 -12.64 8.31
N ILE A 269 -22.46 -11.99 9.07
CA ILE A 269 -22.70 -10.64 9.58
C ILE A 269 -22.92 -9.65 8.44
N LEU A 270 -22.10 -9.72 7.38
CA LEU A 270 -22.21 -8.88 6.19
C LEU A 270 -23.60 -8.94 5.57
N LYS A 271 -24.12 -10.16 5.38
CA LYS A 271 -25.41 -10.40 4.72
C LYS A 271 -26.61 -9.97 5.57
N ASP A 272 -26.43 -9.93 6.89
CA ASP A 272 -27.43 -9.44 7.84
C ASP A 272 -27.44 -7.90 7.98
N GLN A 273 -26.44 -7.20 7.44
CA GLN A 273 -26.39 -5.73 7.54
C GLN A 273 -27.19 -5.03 6.45
N GLU A 274 -27.71 -3.85 6.77
CA GLU A 274 -28.27 -2.93 5.78
C GLU A 274 -27.23 -2.50 4.74
N ASP A 275 -27.67 -2.43 3.48
CA ASP A 275 -26.86 -2.03 2.32
C ASP A 275 -26.27 -0.61 2.54
N GLY A 276 -24.94 -0.51 2.58
CA GLY A 276 -24.20 0.74 2.80
C GLY A 276 -23.88 1.08 4.26
N SER A 277 -24.39 0.32 5.24
CA SER A 277 -24.11 0.59 6.65
C SER A 277 -22.60 0.51 7.00
N VAL A 278 -22.18 1.18 8.08
CA VAL A 278 -20.76 1.20 8.51
C VAL A 278 -20.24 -0.21 8.77
N THR A 279 -21.02 -1.06 9.44
CA THR A 279 -20.66 -2.44 9.72
C THR A 279 -20.53 -3.26 8.43
N GLN A 280 -21.44 -3.08 7.47
CA GLN A 280 -21.34 -3.74 6.16
C GLN A 280 -20.03 -3.35 5.47
N ARG A 281 -19.67 -2.06 5.48
CA ARG A 281 -18.41 -1.58 4.89
C ARG A 281 -17.17 -2.21 5.53
N PHE A 282 -17.13 -2.35 6.87
CA PHE A 282 -16.02 -3.08 7.52
C PHE A 282 -15.97 -4.55 7.10
N CYS A 283 -17.10 -5.24 7.04
CA CYS A 283 -17.13 -6.63 6.60
C CYS A 283 -16.61 -6.77 5.16
N ILE A 284 -17.04 -5.92 4.22
CA ILE A 284 -16.54 -5.92 2.83
C ILE A 284 -15.02 -5.68 2.83
N ALA A 285 -14.53 -4.71 3.62
CA ALA A 285 -13.10 -4.42 3.71
C ALA A 285 -12.29 -5.63 4.22
N ILE A 286 -12.77 -6.34 5.25
CA ILE A 286 -12.15 -7.57 5.74
C ILE A 286 -12.09 -8.62 4.64
N LEU A 287 -13.22 -8.88 3.96
CA LEU A 287 -13.29 -9.92 2.93
C LEU A 287 -12.41 -9.57 1.72
N GLN A 288 -12.43 -8.31 1.26
CA GLN A 288 -11.56 -7.85 0.17
C GLN A 288 -10.08 -8.03 0.53
N LYS A 289 -9.65 -7.58 1.72
CA LYS A 289 -8.25 -7.71 2.16
C LYS A 289 -7.81 -9.15 2.37
N THR A 290 -8.70 -10.01 2.86
CA THR A 290 -8.37 -11.44 3.08
C THR A 290 -8.41 -12.24 1.78
N SER A 291 -9.18 -11.82 0.78
CA SER A 291 -9.27 -12.48 -0.53
C SER A 291 -7.97 -12.47 -1.35
N VAL A 292 -6.98 -11.67 -0.96
CA VAL A 292 -5.62 -11.75 -1.54
C VAL A 292 -4.93 -13.10 -1.28
N LYS A 293 -5.39 -13.85 -0.27
CA LYS A 293 -4.95 -15.21 -0.01
C LYS A 293 -5.87 -16.18 -0.74
N GLU A 294 -5.34 -16.88 -1.73
CA GLU A 294 -6.11 -17.78 -2.60
C GLU A 294 -6.93 -18.83 -1.83
N GLN A 295 -6.41 -19.33 -0.70
CA GLN A 295 -7.12 -20.28 0.18
C GLN A 295 -8.43 -19.74 0.80
N VAL A 296 -8.65 -18.43 0.80
CA VAL A 296 -9.89 -17.79 1.26
C VAL A 296 -10.98 -17.84 0.18
N ILE A 297 -10.60 -17.86 -1.10
CA ILE A 297 -11.53 -17.75 -2.22
C ILE A 297 -12.57 -18.89 -2.26
N PRO A 298 -12.21 -20.18 -2.07
CA PRO A 298 -13.21 -21.25 -2.04
C PRO A 298 -14.32 -21.01 -1.01
N VAL A 299 -13.97 -20.47 0.17
CA VAL A 299 -14.95 -20.16 1.23
C VAL A 299 -15.90 -19.05 0.81
N LEU A 300 -15.41 -18.00 0.13
CA LEU A 300 -16.25 -16.93 -0.40
C LEU A 300 -17.24 -17.47 -1.45
N VAL A 301 -16.76 -18.35 -2.35
CA VAL A 301 -17.57 -18.96 -3.40
C VAL A 301 -18.62 -19.91 -2.82
N GLU A 302 -18.25 -20.79 -1.89
CA GLU A 302 -19.17 -21.69 -1.20
C GLU A 302 -20.27 -20.96 -0.45
N ASN A 303 -19.94 -19.79 0.12
CA ASN A 303 -20.90 -18.93 0.81
C ASN A 303 -21.63 -17.97 -0.15
N GLY A 304 -21.60 -18.18 -1.46
CA GLY A 304 -22.41 -17.44 -2.43
C GLY A 304 -22.09 -15.95 -2.55
N MET A 305 -20.83 -15.57 -2.33
CA MET A 305 -20.42 -14.16 -2.39
C MET A 305 -20.49 -13.56 -3.80
N ILE A 306 -20.32 -14.36 -4.86
CA ILE A 306 -20.44 -13.88 -6.25
C ILE A 306 -21.83 -13.29 -6.49
N ASP A 307 -22.89 -14.06 -6.21
CA ASP A 307 -24.26 -13.60 -6.41
C ASP A 307 -24.63 -12.45 -5.46
N TRP A 308 -24.18 -12.49 -4.21
CA TRP A 308 -24.40 -11.39 -3.26
C TRP A 308 -23.81 -10.07 -3.78
N ILE A 309 -22.57 -10.07 -4.26
CA ILE A 309 -21.92 -8.87 -4.80
C ILE A 309 -22.64 -8.37 -6.05
N LEU A 310 -22.95 -9.26 -7.00
CA LEU A 310 -23.65 -8.88 -8.22
C LEU A 310 -25.02 -8.24 -7.91
N ASN A 311 -25.75 -8.81 -6.96
CA ASN A 311 -27.03 -8.25 -6.51
C ASN A 311 -26.87 -6.89 -5.83
N LEU A 312 -25.82 -6.69 -5.02
CA LEU A 312 -25.50 -5.39 -4.42
C LEU A 312 -25.23 -4.34 -5.52
N LEU A 313 -24.39 -4.68 -6.51
CA LEU A 313 -24.06 -3.77 -7.61
C LEU A 313 -25.30 -3.42 -8.45
N LEU A 314 -26.14 -4.41 -8.77
CA LEU A 314 -27.39 -4.20 -9.51
C LEU A 314 -28.39 -3.34 -8.73
N LYS A 315 -28.53 -3.56 -7.42
CA LYS A 315 -29.35 -2.69 -6.55
C LYS A 315 -28.84 -1.26 -6.54
N SER A 316 -27.52 -1.08 -6.57
CA SER A 316 -26.87 0.23 -6.49
C SER A 316 -27.14 1.14 -7.69
N ILE A 317 -27.67 0.60 -8.80
CA ILE A 317 -28.14 1.37 -9.95
C ILE A 317 -29.41 2.15 -9.58
N LYS A 318 -30.30 1.54 -8.77
CA LYS A 318 -31.62 2.08 -8.44
C LYS A 318 -31.67 2.77 -7.08
N HIS A 319 -30.79 2.36 -6.18
CA HIS A 319 -30.74 2.82 -4.80
C HIS A 319 -29.37 3.40 -4.49
N GLU A 320 -29.34 4.47 -3.70
CA GLU A 320 -28.09 5.02 -3.23
C GLU A 320 -27.44 4.03 -2.25
N ILE A 321 -26.32 3.44 -2.67
CA ILE A 321 -25.46 2.62 -1.85
C ILE A 321 -24.12 3.35 -1.74
N HIS A 322 -23.56 3.37 -0.53
CA HIS A 322 -22.32 4.06 -0.26
C HIS A 322 -21.21 3.65 -1.25
N ILE A 323 -20.47 4.64 -1.78
CA ILE A 323 -19.46 4.44 -2.83
C ILE A 323 -18.43 3.37 -2.46
N PHE A 324 -17.92 3.42 -1.22
CA PHE A 324 -17.02 2.41 -0.65
C PHE A 324 -17.55 0.97 -0.79
N SER A 325 -18.84 0.73 -0.52
CA SER A 325 -19.41 -0.62 -0.62
C SER A 325 -19.38 -1.13 -2.06
N ARG A 326 -19.62 -0.25 -3.04
CA ARG A 326 -19.57 -0.60 -4.48
C ARG A 326 -18.15 -0.88 -4.93
N ASP A 327 -17.22 0.02 -4.59
CA ASP A 327 -15.80 -0.10 -4.96
C ASP A 327 -15.20 -1.39 -4.40
N PHE A 328 -15.24 -1.58 -3.07
CA PHE A 328 -14.63 -2.74 -2.43
C PHE A 328 -15.33 -4.06 -2.77
N SER A 329 -16.65 -4.06 -2.97
CA SER A 329 -17.34 -5.29 -3.41
C SER A 329 -16.95 -5.67 -4.83
N SER A 330 -16.83 -4.70 -5.74
CA SER A 330 -16.39 -4.97 -7.12
C SER A 330 -14.93 -5.45 -7.17
N ALA A 331 -14.04 -4.89 -6.35
CA ALA A 331 -12.67 -5.38 -6.18
C ALA A 331 -12.63 -6.80 -5.62
N LEU A 332 -13.44 -7.10 -4.59
CA LEU A 332 -13.59 -8.45 -4.05
C LEU A 332 -14.08 -9.44 -5.12
N LEU A 333 -15.02 -9.05 -5.98
CA LEU A 333 -15.49 -9.88 -7.08
C LEU A 333 -14.37 -10.19 -8.09
N ALA A 334 -13.54 -9.19 -8.42
CA ALA A 334 -12.38 -9.38 -9.29
C ALA A 334 -11.41 -10.42 -8.69
N ASN A 335 -11.10 -10.33 -7.40
CA ASN A 335 -10.26 -11.31 -6.70
C ASN A 335 -10.85 -12.72 -6.73
N ILE A 336 -12.17 -12.84 -6.53
CA ILE A 336 -12.87 -14.14 -6.57
C ILE A 336 -12.81 -14.75 -7.97
N LEU A 337 -13.11 -13.98 -9.02
CA LEU A 337 -13.15 -14.46 -10.41
C LEU A 337 -11.77 -14.66 -11.03
N HIS A 338 -10.73 -14.04 -10.48
CA HIS A 338 -9.35 -14.27 -10.88
C HIS A 338 -8.85 -15.67 -10.47
N CYS A 339 -9.32 -16.21 -9.34
CA CYS A 339 -8.81 -17.47 -8.79
C CYS A 339 -9.11 -18.67 -9.71
N GLY A 340 -8.09 -19.52 -9.93
CA GLY A 340 -8.21 -20.70 -10.78
C GLY A 340 -9.30 -21.67 -10.33
N THR A 341 -9.43 -21.92 -9.02
CA THR A 341 -10.48 -22.81 -8.48
C THR A 341 -11.89 -22.30 -8.73
N THR A 342 -12.09 -20.97 -8.73
CA THR A 342 -13.37 -20.37 -9.12
C THR A 342 -13.65 -20.60 -10.60
N LEU A 343 -12.65 -20.36 -11.46
CA LEU A 343 -12.80 -20.52 -12.90
C LEU A 343 -13.10 -21.98 -13.29
N GLU A 344 -12.47 -22.95 -12.64
CA GLU A 344 -12.77 -24.39 -12.80
C GLU A 344 -14.23 -24.69 -12.44
N LYS A 345 -14.72 -24.17 -11.31
CA LYS A 345 -16.12 -24.34 -10.90
C LYS A 345 -17.12 -23.70 -11.88
N LEU A 346 -16.77 -22.53 -12.43
CA LEU A 346 -17.58 -21.83 -13.43
C LEU A 346 -17.57 -22.54 -14.79
N GLU A 347 -16.48 -23.24 -15.13
CA GLU A 347 -16.39 -24.06 -16.33
C GLU A 347 -17.34 -25.28 -16.24
N GLU A 348 -17.48 -25.86 -15.04
CA GLU A 348 -18.40 -26.97 -14.76
C GLU A 348 -19.89 -26.53 -14.72
N ASP A 349 -20.19 -25.31 -14.28
CA ASP A 349 -21.54 -24.76 -14.18
C ASP A 349 -21.80 -23.69 -15.25
N SER A 350 -22.19 -24.15 -16.45
CA SER A 350 -22.42 -23.27 -17.60
C SER A 350 -23.53 -22.24 -17.37
N ASP A 351 -24.59 -22.60 -16.65
CA ASP A 351 -25.74 -21.71 -16.45
C ASP A 351 -25.44 -20.62 -15.43
N LEU A 352 -24.73 -20.95 -14.35
CA LEU A 352 -24.20 -19.96 -13.42
C LEU A 352 -23.28 -18.96 -14.13
N THR A 353 -22.37 -19.44 -14.98
CA THR A 353 -21.44 -18.58 -15.71
C THR A 353 -22.16 -17.64 -16.67
N LYS A 354 -23.17 -18.12 -17.41
CA LYS A 354 -24.01 -17.26 -18.26
C LYS A 354 -24.74 -16.19 -17.46
N ASP A 355 -25.28 -16.53 -16.30
CA ASP A 355 -25.96 -15.57 -15.42
C ASP A 355 -25.00 -14.48 -14.94
N ILE A 356 -23.82 -14.87 -14.44
CA ILE A 356 -22.76 -13.94 -14.01
C ILE A 356 -22.35 -13.01 -15.16
N MET A 357 -22.03 -13.55 -16.34
CA MET A 357 -21.64 -12.76 -17.50
C MET A 357 -22.74 -11.80 -17.93
N THR A 358 -24.00 -12.26 -17.95
CA THR A 358 -25.15 -11.43 -18.31
C THR A 358 -25.34 -10.27 -17.34
N LYS A 359 -25.26 -10.55 -16.03
CA LYS A 359 -25.34 -9.53 -14.97
C LYS A 359 -24.21 -8.51 -15.11
N LEU A 360 -22.95 -8.95 -15.27
CA LEU A 360 -21.80 -8.04 -15.46
C LEU A 360 -21.93 -7.17 -16.70
N LEU A 361 -22.30 -7.75 -17.85
CA LEU A 361 -22.49 -7.01 -19.10
C LEU A 361 -23.62 -5.96 -18.98
N SER A 362 -24.67 -6.26 -18.21
CA SER A 362 -25.75 -5.30 -17.97
C SER A 362 -25.32 -4.05 -17.19
N LEU A 363 -24.24 -4.14 -16.41
CA LEU A 363 -23.71 -3.01 -15.63
C LEU A 363 -22.88 -2.02 -16.46
N LEU A 364 -22.40 -2.41 -17.65
CA LEU A 364 -21.41 -1.63 -18.41
C LEU A 364 -21.89 -0.25 -18.85
N LYS A 365 -23.19 -0.11 -19.17
CA LYS A 365 -23.77 1.16 -19.64
C LYS A 365 -24.48 1.95 -18.55
N GLU A 366 -24.44 1.45 -17.32
CA GLU A 366 -25.08 2.08 -16.17
C GLU A 366 -24.20 3.18 -15.58
N ASN A 367 -24.80 4.12 -14.85
CA ASN A 367 -24.07 5.22 -14.22
C ASN A 367 -23.38 4.76 -12.92
N ILE A 368 -22.30 4.00 -13.05
CA ILE A 368 -21.48 3.50 -11.95
C ILE A 368 -20.12 4.22 -11.88
N PRO A 369 -19.44 4.25 -10.72
CA PRO A 369 -18.11 4.82 -10.61
C PRO A 369 -17.09 4.17 -11.57
N SER A 370 -16.15 4.95 -12.09
CA SER A 370 -15.10 4.47 -13.02
C SER A 370 -14.30 3.29 -12.45
N THR A 371 -14.02 3.31 -11.15
CA THR A 371 -13.34 2.23 -10.40
C THR A 371 -14.13 0.92 -10.45
N VAL A 372 -15.43 0.97 -10.16
CA VAL A 372 -16.33 -0.19 -10.25
C VAL A 372 -16.38 -0.74 -11.68
N LEU A 373 -16.47 0.16 -12.66
CA LEU A 373 -16.47 -0.22 -14.08
C LEU A 373 -15.17 -0.93 -14.49
N MET A 374 -14.01 -0.46 -14.03
CA MET A 374 -12.73 -1.13 -14.25
C MET A 374 -12.72 -2.56 -13.67
N HIS A 375 -13.18 -2.74 -12.44
CA HIS A 375 -13.28 -4.09 -11.84
C HIS A 375 -14.23 -5.01 -12.61
N ILE A 376 -15.36 -4.49 -13.11
CA ILE A 376 -16.29 -5.26 -13.95
C ILE A 376 -15.62 -5.69 -15.25
N LEU A 377 -14.87 -4.81 -15.90
CA LEU A 377 -14.12 -5.15 -17.12
C LEU A 377 -13.04 -6.20 -16.82
N ILE A 378 -12.35 -6.10 -15.68
CA ILE A 378 -11.40 -7.12 -15.23
C ILE A 378 -12.10 -8.48 -15.05
N CYS A 379 -13.24 -8.51 -14.37
CA CYS A 379 -14.05 -9.73 -14.23
C CYS A 379 -14.43 -10.33 -15.59
N LEU A 380 -14.91 -9.49 -16.51
CA LEU A 380 -15.31 -9.91 -17.86
C LEU A 380 -14.12 -10.45 -18.67
N SER A 381 -12.90 -9.95 -18.45
CA SER A 381 -11.69 -10.47 -19.10
C SER A 381 -11.35 -11.90 -18.68
N TYR A 382 -11.60 -12.27 -17.42
CA TYR A 382 -11.39 -13.65 -16.97
C TYR A 382 -12.44 -14.60 -17.59
N LEU A 383 -13.64 -14.08 -17.81
CA LEU A 383 -14.76 -14.83 -18.41
C LEU A 383 -14.78 -14.77 -19.95
N SER A 384 -13.87 -14.02 -20.58
CA SER A 384 -13.73 -13.96 -22.05
C SER A 384 -12.68 -14.92 -22.61
N LYS A 385 -12.15 -15.83 -21.78
CA LYS A 385 -11.18 -16.86 -22.19
C LYS A 385 -11.86 -17.98 -23.00
N GLU A 386 -11.10 -18.66 -23.85
CA GLU A 386 -11.59 -19.69 -24.78
C GLU A 386 -12.41 -20.81 -24.11
N ARG A 387 -12.05 -21.17 -22.87
CA ARG A 387 -12.78 -22.15 -22.04
C ARG A 387 -14.27 -21.80 -21.82
N PHE A 388 -14.65 -20.54 -21.96
CA PHE A 388 -16.03 -20.05 -21.83
C PHE A 388 -16.68 -19.72 -23.18
N SER A 389 -16.15 -20.22 -24.30
CA SER A 389 -16.61 -19.92 -25.66
C SER A 389 -18.14 -20.06 -25.86
N GLN A 390 -18.76 -21.10 -25.31
CA GLN A 390 -20.22 -21.29 -25.41
C GLN A 390 -20.99 -20.20 -24.67
N GLN A 391 -20.51 -19.79 -23.50
CA GLN A 391 -21.10 -18.74 -22.67
C GLN A 391 -20.89 -17.36 -23.31
N ILE A 392 -19.71 -17.13 -23.92
CA ILE A 392 -19.38 -15.92 -24.69
C ILE A 392 -20.36 -15.74 -25.86
N GLU A 393 -20.59 -16.80 -26.64
CA GLU A 393 -21.57 -16.79 -27.74
C GLU A 393 -22.99 -16.55 -27.22
N TYR A 394 -23.40 -17.28 -26.19
CA TYR A 394 -24.74 -17.15 -25.60
C TYR A 394 -25.04 -15.73 -25.09
N CYS A 395 -24.07 -15.10 -24.43
CA CYS A 395 -24.25 -13.78 -23.83
C CYS A 395 -24.21 -12.63 -24.84
N ASP A 396 -23.93 -12.92 -26.12
CA ASP A 396 -23.62 -11.94 -27.15
C ASP A 396 -22.47 -11.01 -26.72
N PHE A 397 -21.45 -11.60 -26.09
CA PHE A 397 -20.41 -10.88 -25.37
C PHE A 397 -19.66 -9.88 -26.26
N VAL A 398 -19.23 -10.34 -27.44
CA VAL A 398 -18.40 -9.52 -28.36
C VAL A 398 -19.16 -8.27 -28.80
N ASN A 399 -20.42 -8.43 -29.24
CA ASN A 399 -21.23 -7.30 -29.67
C ASN A 399 -21.51 -6.35 -28.51
N LYS A 400 -21.81 -6.85 -27.30
CA LYS A 400 -22.02 -5.99 -26.12
C LYS A 400 -20.78 -5.20 -25.71
N ILE A 401 -19.58 -5.79 -25.81
CA ILE A 401 -18.33 -5.08 -25.55
C ILE A 401 -18.08 -4.01 -26.62
N SER A 402 -18.24 -4.34 -27.91
CA SER A 402 -18.12 -3.36 -28.99
C SER A 402 -19.11 -2.21 -28.84
N ASP A 403 -20.37 -2.51 -28.58
CA ASP A 403 -21.43 -1.54 -28.32
C ASP A 403 -21.13 -0.67 -27.09
N PHE A 404 -20.50 -1.23 -26.05
CA PHE A 404 -20.07 -0.49 -24.87
C PHE A 404 -18.91 0.46 -25.21
N VAL A 405 -17.89 0.00 -25.95
CA VAL A 405 -16.76 0.84 -26.36
C VAL A 405 -17.24 2.02 -27.20
N GLU A 406 -18.14 1.80 -28.16
CA GLU A 406 -18.74 2.86 -28.96
C GLU A 406 -19.54 3.85 -28.10
N TYR A 407 -20.41 3.34 -27.22
CA TYR A 407 -21.17 4.15 -26.28
C TYR A 407 -20.26 5.01 -25.40
N TYR A 408 -19.27 4.40 -24.76
CA TYR A 408 -18.40 5.06 -23.80
C TYR A 408 -17.48 6.09 -24.46
N ASN A 409 -17.05 5.84 -25.69
CA ASN A 409 -16.31 6.81 -26.51
C ASN A 409 -17.18 8.01 -26.93
N SER A 410 -18.49 7.81 -27.10
CA SER A 410 -19.44 8.86 -27.51
C SER A 410 -19.88 9.81 -26.38
N LEU A 411 -19.65 9.46 -25.11
CA LEU A 411 -20.01 10.30 -23.98
C LEU A 411 -19.28 11.67 -24.06
N SER A 412 -20.00 12.78 -24.14
CA SER A 412 -19.42 14.12 -24.08
C SER A 412 -18.75 14.35 -22.71
N THR A 413 -17.65 15.09 -22.65
CA THR A 413 -16.90 15.47 -21.42
C THR A 413 -17.66 16.42 -20.47
N SER A 414 -18.98 16.44 -20.55
CA SER A 414 -19.83 17.37 -19.83
C SER A 414 -20.19 16.82 -18.44
N GLU A 415 -19.68 17.54 -17.43
CA GLU A 415 -20.14 17.59 -16.04
C GLU A 415 -19.93 16.33 -15.20
N ASN A 416 -18.71 16.16 -14.67
CA ASN A 416 -18.49 15.74 -13.28
C ASN A 416 -17.04 16.00 -12.84
N ASP A 417 -16.88 16.38 -11.58
CA ASP A 417 -15.64 16.77 -10.90
C ASP A 417 -14.48 15.79 -11.12
N GLY A 418 -13.32 16.30 -11.56
CA GLY A 418 -12.03 15.58 -11.53
C GLY A 418 -11.68 14.79 -12.80
N ASN A 419 -10.59 15.19 -13.45
CA ASN A 419 -9.85 14.54 -14.56
C ASN A 419 -10.59 13.47 -15.44
N PRO A 420 -11.76 13.76 -16.04
CA PRO A 420 -12.62 12.75 -16.69
C PRO A 420 -11.98 12.12 -17.93
N GLU A 421 -11.02 12.83 -18.53
CA GLU A 421 -10.30 12.42 -19.73
C GLU A 421 -9.28 11.30 -19.45
N VAL A 422 -8.68 11.28 -18.25
CA VAL A 422 -7.70 10.27 -17.84
C VAL A 422 -8.39 8.93 -17.55
N ASP A 423 -9.53 8.97 -16.86
CA ASP A 423 -10.32 7.77 -16.55
C ASP A 423 -10.93 7.19 -17.82
N ARG A 424 -11.44 8.05 -18.71
CA ARG A 424 -11.98 7.59 -20.00
C ARG A 424 -10.94 6.87 -20.84
N LYS A 425 -9.76 7.47 -20.98
CA LYS A 425 -8.66 6.86 -21.72
C LYS A 425 -8.25 5.54 -21.09
N THR A 426 -8.15 5.48 -19.77
CA THR A 426 -7.79 4.25 -19.04
C THR A 426 -8.78 3.11 -19.31
N VAL A 427 -10.09 3.39 -19.25
CA VAL A 427 -11.14 2.39 -19.52
C VAL A 427 -11.11 1.91 -20.97
N LEU A 428 -10.96 2.82 -21.94
CA LEU A 428 -10.87 2.46 -23.35
C LEU A 428 -9.59 1.68 -23.68
N ASP A 429 -8.45 2.09 -23.12
CA ASP A 429 -7.17 1.38 -23.24
C ASP A 429 -7.29 -0.03 -22.63
N LEU A 430 -7.95 -0.17 -21.47
CA LEU A 430 -8.22 -1.47 -20.84
C LEU A 430 -9.05 -2.37 -21.77
N CYS A 431 -10.15 -1.87 -22.33
CA CYS A 431 -10.96 -2.64 -23.29
C CYS A 431 -10.17 -3.08 -24.52
N ALA A 432 -9.38 -2.17 -25.11
CA ALA A 432 -8.55 -2.47 -26.26
C ALA A 432 -7.50 -3.55 -25.95
N HIS A 433 -6.92 -3.52 -24.76
CA HIS A 433 -5.93 -4.51 -24.35
C HIS A 433 -6.53 -5.87 -23.98
N MET A 434 -7.70 -5.89 -23.32
CA MET A 434 -8.30 -7.12 -22.81
C MET A 434 -9.12 -7.89 -23.85
N PHE A 435 -9.78 -7.19 -24.78
CA PHE A 435 -10.77 -7.80 -25.68
C PHE A 435 -10.39 -7.73 -27.16
N HIS A 436 -9.33 -7.00 -27.51
CA HIS A 436 -8.80 -6.91 -28.87
C HIS A 436 -7.30 -7.25 -28.89
N PRO A 437 -6.92 -8.55 -28.82
CA PRO A 437 -5.56 -8.95 -29.12
C PRO A 437 -5.24 -8.48 -30.54
N LYS A 438 -4.22 -7.62 -30.69
CA LYS A 438 -3.79 -7.14 -32.00
C LYS A 438 -3.61 -8.33 -32.93
N ASP A 439 -4.21 -8.29 -34.12
CA ASP A 439 -3.92 -9.19 -35.23
C ASP A 439 -2.43 -9.10 -35.57
N VAL A 440 -1.60 -9.90 -34.91
CA VAL A 440 -0.21 -10.10 -35.27
C VAL A 440 -0.16 -11.43 -35.99
N SER A 441 -0.33 -11.34 -37.31
CA SER A 441 -0.34 -12.44 -38.26
C SER A 441 1.01 -13.15 -38.42
N ASN A 442 1.80 -13.33 -37.36
CA ASN A 442 3.06 -14.09 -37.39
C ASN A 442 3.38 -14.66 -35.99
N ASP A 443 3.11 -15.96 -35.82
CA ASP A 443 3.76 -16.89 -34.88
C ASP A 443 3.86 -16.43 -33.41
N VAL A 444 2.80 -16.66 -32.61
CA VAL A 444 2.57 -15.96 -31.32
C VAL A 444 2.06 -16.87 -30.19
N SER A 445 2.52 -18.11 -30.04
CA SER A 445 2.23 -18.83 -28.79
C SER A 445 2.96 -18.20 -27.60
N GLN A 446 4.16 -17.63 -27.81
CA GLN A 446 4.96 -17.01 -26.75
C GLN A 446 4.60 -15.56 -26.42
N THR A 447 3.94 -14.80 -27.30
CA THR A 447 3.63 -13.38 -27.04
C THR A 447 2.24 -13.18 -26.41
N MET A 448 1.31 -14.15 -26.53
CA MET A 448 0.08 -14.15 -25.72
C MET A 448 0.42 -14.35 -24.24
N GLU A 449 1.20 -15.39 -23.89
CA GLU A 449 1.67 -15.60 -22.51
C GLU A 449 2.47 -14.38 -21.98
N TYR A 450 3.28 -13.74 -22.81
CA TYR A 450 4.07 -12.56 -22.40
C TYR A 450 3.22 -11.29 -22.19
N ASN A 451 2.13 -11.11 -22.93
CA ASN A 451 1.19 -9.99 -22.74
C ASN A 451 0.24 -10.25 -21.57
N GLU A 452 -0.17 -11.50 -21.34
CA GLU A 452 -0.94 -11.92 -20.16
C GLU A 452 -0.13 -11.65 -18.88
N MET A 453 1.14 -12.06 -18.85
CA MET A 453 2.02 -11.86 -17.69
C MET A 453 2.22 -10.38 -17.34
N LYS A 454 2.38 -9.50 -18.34
CA LYS A 454 2.49 -8.04 -18.12
C LYS A 454 1.17 -7.37 -17.71
N CYS A 455 0.03 -7.91 -18.12
CA CYS A 455 -1.28 -7.39 -17.75
C CYS A 455 -1.61 -7.78 -16.31
N GLU A 456 -1.35 -9.04 -15.93
CA GLU A 456 -1.43 -9.51 -14.55
C GLU A 456 -0.48 -8.74 -13.63
N ASP A 457 0.74 -8.43 -14.09
CA ASP A 457 1.69 -7.62 -13.32
C ASP A 457 1.20 -6.17 -13.11
N ARG A 458 0.52 -5.57 -14.11
CA ARG A 458 -0.08 -4.23 -13.97
C ARG A 458 -1.29 -4.22 -13.06
N ILE A 459 -2.14 -5.25 -13.12
CA ILE A 459 -3.28 -5.42 -12.21
C ILE A 459 -2.76 -5.61 -10.78
N LYS A 460 -1.76 -6.48 -10.59
CA LYS A 460 -1.05 -6.62 -9.30
C LYS A 460 -0.38 -5.33 -8.86
N GLU A 461 0.17 -4.52 -9.76
CA GLU A 461 0.76 -3.22 -9.41
C GLU A 461 -0.31 -2.21 -8.98
N PHE A 462 -1.50 -2.21 -9.59
CA PHE A 462 -2.66 -1.44 -9.14
C PHE A 462 -3.20 -1.93 -7.78
N GLU A 463 -3.36 -3.24 -7.60
CA GLU A 463 -3.77 -3.85 -6.32
C GLU A 463 -2.72 -3.61 -5.21
N ASN A 464 -1.43 -3.63 -5.54
CA ASN A 464 -0.34 -3.34 -4.61
C ASN A 464 -0.19 -1.84 -4.32
N ALA A 465 -0.57 -0.96 -5.27
CA ALA A 465 -0.57 0.49 -5.08
C ALA A 465 -1.74 0.96 -4.18
N GLU A 466 -2.88 0.27 -4.22
CA GLU A 466 -3.95 0.42 -3.21
C GLU A 466 -3.62 -0.25 -1.87
N GLY A 467 -2.58 -1.09 -1.84
CA GLY A 467 -2.05 -1.76 -0.65
C GLY A 467 -1.26 -0.88 0.32
N ASP A 468 -1.26 0.45 0.16
CA ASP A 468 -0.88 1.33 1.26
C ASP A 468 -1.80 1.01 2.45
N LEU A 469 -1.23 0.86 3.65
CA LEU A 469 -2.02 0.46 4.83
C LEU A 469 -3.07 1.51 5.15
N ILE A 470 -4.29 1.29 4.67
CA ILE A 470 -5.45 2.11 4.96
C ILE A 470 -6.22 1.41 6.07
N PHE A 471 -6.18 2.01 7.26
CA PHE A 471 -7.24 1.77 8.23
C PHE A 471 -8.45 2.56 7.72
N GLU A 472 -9.54 1.87 7.43
CA GLU A 472 -10.81 2.50 7.07
C GLU A 472 -11.17 3.50 8.16
N CYS A 473 -11.68 4.67 7.81
CA CYS A 473 -12.23 5.64 8.75
C CYS A 473 -13.45 6.25 8.07
N PHE A 474 -14.63 5.99 8.62
CA PHE A 474 -15.87 6.48 8.04
C PHE A 474 -16.34 7.69 8.86
N GLN A 475 -16.69 8.78 8.17
CA GLN A 475 -17.13 10.01 8.86
C GLN A 475 -18.41 9.77 9.67
N ASP A 476 -19.23 8.82 9.22
CA ASP A 476 -20.46 8.37 9.85
C ASP A 476 -20.27 7.24 10.88
N GLU A 477 -19.03 6.84 11.20
CA GLU A 477 -18.72 5.86 12.27
C GLU A 477 -19.12 6.38 13.67
N VAL A 478 -19.23 7.70 13.85
CA VAL A 478 -19.52 8.37 15.14
C VAL A 478 -20.97 8.90 15.22
N SER A 479 -21.81 8.57 14.24
CA SER A 479 -23.18 9.12 14.12
C SER A 479 -24.22 8.34 14.92
#